data_AF-A0A7V5Q9C8-F1
#
_entry.id   AF-A0A7V5Q9C8-F1
#
_cell.length_a   1.000
_cell.length_b   1.000
_cell.length_c   1.000
_cell.angle_alpha   90.00
_cell.angle_beta   90.00
_cell.angle_gamma   90.00
#
_symmetry.space_group_name_H-M   'P 1'
#
loop_
_entity.id
_entity.type
_entity.pdbx_description
1 polymer ?
#
loop_
_entity_poly.entity_id
_entity_poly.type
_entity_poly.pdbx_seq_one_letter_code
_entity_poly.pdbx_strand_id
1 'polypeptide(L)'
;MIAGHDKDGISEAAYLIWEAEGRPHGRDMEHWLKAEKLIAGDAGKEAQKRTLRHDDLKKITGIGPVLAGKLSAMGITSFAQIAAFTDEDIERIGAALKCKARILGSDWKGQAKKLSSH
;
A
#
# COMPACT_ATOMS: atom_id res chain seq x y z
N MET A 1 16.53 3.49 27.16
CA MET A 1 16.68 3.79 25.72
C MET A 1 15.54 3.12 24.97
N ILE A 2 14.58 3.89 24.47
CA ILE A 2 13.58 3.46 23.48
C ILE A 2 13.48 4.63 22.50
N ALA A 3 13.66 4.34 21.21
CA ALA A 3 13.85 5.30 20.14
C ALA A 3 12.70 6.33 20.05
N GLY A 4 13.06 7.59 19.87
CA GLY A 4 12.13 8.71 19.79
C GLY A 4 11.52 8.93 18.40
N HIS A 5 10.56 9.87 18.41
CA HIS A 5 9.98 10.60 17.29
C HIS A 5 8.91 9.89 16.44
N ASP A 6 7.74 9.68 17.03
CA ASP A 6 6.45 9.95 16.38
C ASP A 6 5.67 10.93 17.26
N LYS A 7 6.26 12.11 17.50
CA LYS A 7 5.65 13.22 18.25
C LYS A 7 5.73 14.57 17.51
N ASP A 8 6.44 14.61 16.37
CA ASP A 8 6.65 15.84 15.60
C ASP A 8 5.42 16.23 14.76
N GLY A 9 4.74 15.25 14.16
CA GLY A 9 3.57 15.55 13.31
C GLY A 9 2.38 16.13 14.06
N ILE A 10 2.16 15.71 15.31
CA ILE A 10 1.06 16.19 16.15
C ILE A 10 1.35 17.61 16.67
N SER A 11 2.62 17.91 16.96
CA SER A 11 3.04 19.20 17.52
C SER A 11 2.94 20.33 16.50
N GLU A 12 3.36 20.08 15.26
CA GLU A 12 3.28 21.07 14.17
C GLU A 12 1.83 21.33 13.75
N ALA A 13 1.01 20.27 13.67
CA ALA A 13 -0.42 20.39 13.39
C ALA A 13 -1.18 21.13 14.50
N ALA A 14 -0.88 20.86 15.77
CA ALA A 14 -1.50 21.56 16.90
C ALA A 14 -1.13 23.07 16.90
N TYR A 15 0.12 23.40 16.55
CA TYR A 15 0.58 24.78 16.48
C TYR A 15 -0.09 25.57 15.34
N LEU A 16 -0.26 24.96 14.16
CA LEU A 16 -0.93 25.59 13.01
C LEU A 16 -2.42 25.88 13.27
N ILE A 17 -3.11 24.98 13.97
CA ILE A 17 -4.53 25.19 14.34
C ILE A 17 -4.63 26.30 15.40
N TRP A 18 -3.69 26.36 16.35
CA TRP A 18 -3.61 27.41 17.37
C TRP A 18 -3.29 28.79 16.78
N GLU A 19 -2.47 28.86 15.74
CA GLU A 19 -2.15 30.10 15.03
C GLU A 19 -3.32 30.61 14.17
N ALA A 20 -4.06 29.71 13.53
CA ALA A 20 -5.24 30.04 12.71
C ALA A 20 -6.45 30.52 13.54
N GLU A 21 -6.64 30.03 14.77
CA GLU A 21 -7.73 30.46 15.67
C GLU A 21 -7.41 31.74 16.47
N GLY A 22 -6.24 32.36 16.25
CA GLY A 22 -5.89 33.65 16.87
C GLY A 22 -5.41 33.56 18.31
N ARG A 23 -4.90 32.39 18.74
CA ARG A 23 -4.24 32.17 20.04
C ARG A 23 -5.09 32.44 21.30
N PRO A 24 -6.30 31.86 21.43
CA PRO A 24 -7.06 31.92 22.68
C PRO A 24 -6.37 31.09 23.78
N HIS A 25 -6.04 31.72 24.92
CA HIS A 25 -5.36 31.07 26.05
C HIS A 25 -6.30 30.11 26.80
N GLY A 26 -5.85 28.89 27.13
CA GLY A 26 -6.59 27.92 27.97
C GLY A 26 -7.40 26.86 27.20
N ARG A 27 -7.28 26.78 25.87
CA ARG A 27 -7.86 25.68 25.04
C ARG A 27 -6.82 24.77 24.42
N ASP A 28 -5.59 24.82 24.90
CA ASP A 28 -4.42 24.11 24.38
C ASP A 28 -4.66 22.59 24.29
N MET A 29 -5.40 22.06 25.27
CA MET A 29 -5.77 20.64 25.38
C MET A 29 -6.80 20.20 24.33
N GLU A 30 -7.73 21.10 23.95
CA GLU A 30 -8.77 20.83 22.95
C GLU A 30 -8.19 20.82 21.53
N HIS A 31 -7.15 21.62 21.30
CA HIS A 31 -6.44 21.71 20.01
C HIS A 31 -5.52 20.51 19.81
N TRP A 32 -4.86 20.04 20.88
CA TRP A 32 -4.08 18.80 20.86
C TRP A 32 -4.96 17.58 20.53
N LEU A 33 -6.14 17.48 21.15
CA LEU A 33 -7.11 16.40 20.89
C LEU A 33 -7.68 16.45 19.45
N LYS A 34 -7.86 17.66 18.89
CA LYS A 34 -8.37 17.87 17.52
C LYS A 34 -7.33 17.49 16.48
N ALA A 35 -6.07 17.83 16.70
CA ALA A 35 -4.94 17.43 15.86
C ALA A 35 -4.75 15.90 15.87
N GLU A 36 -4.88 15.26 17.03
CA GLU A 36 -4.84 13.79 17.15
C GLU A 36 -5.94 13.12 16.29
N LYS A 37 -7.16 13.68 16.31
CA LYS A 37 -8.29 13.16 15.52
C LYS A 37 -8.14 13.37 14.01
N LEU A 38 -7.53 14.47 13.59
CA LEU A 38 -7.26 14.77 12.17
C LEU A 38 -6.17 13.85 11.61
N ILE A 39 -5.08 13.65 12.36
CA ILE A 39 -3.98 12.75 12.01
C ILE A 39 -4.50 11.30 11.94
N ALA A 40 -5.35 10.86 12.86
CA ALA A 40 -5.96 9.53 12.80
C ALA A 40 -6.83 9.32 11.53
N GLY A 41 -7.49 10.37 11.06
CA GLY A 41 -8.32 10.34 9.84
C GLY A 41 -7.51 10.36 8.53
N ASP A 42 -6.31 10.92 8.54
CA ASP A 42 -5.45 11.07 7.36
C ASP A 42 -4.32 10.03 7.29
N ALA A 43 -3.74 9.63 8.42
CA ALA A 43 -2.78 8.51 8.51
C ALA A 43 -3.42 7.18 8.06
N GLY A 44 -4.71 6.99 8.35
CA GLY A 44 -5.49 5.87 7.82
C GLY A 44 -5.63 5.95 6.30
N LYS A 45 -5.82 7.15 5.72
CA LYS A 45 -5.95 7.32 4.26
C LYS A 45 -4.62 7.21 3.54
N GLU A 46 -3.53 7.71 4.10
CA GLU A 46 -2.17 7.63 3.56
C GLU A 46 -1.58 6.21 3.63
N ALA A 47 -1.85 5.47 4.71
CA ALA A 47 -1.51 4.05 4.82
C ALA A 47 -2.37 3.19 3.88
N GLN A 48 -3.67 3.48 3.78
CA GLN A 48 -4.56 2.85 2.80
C GLN A 48 -4.15 3.19 1.37
N LYS A 49 -3.69 4.41 1.06
CA LYS A 49 -3.21 4.80 -0.28
C LYS A 49 -1.83 4.20 -0.62
N ARG A 50 -1.02 3.89 0.40
CA ARG A 50 0.21 3.09 0.25
C ARG A 50 -0.08 1.59 0.06
N THR A 51 -1.20 1.09 0.56
CA THR A 51 -1.61 -0.32 0.47
C THR A 51 -2.54 -0.63 -0.72
N LEU A 52 -3.35 0.33 -1.18
CA LEU A 52 -4.30 0.19 -2.29
C LEU A 52 -3.73 0.63 -3.65
N ARG A 53 -2.40 0.70 -3.77
CA ARG A 53 -1.77 0.71 -5.10
C ARG A 53 -1.85 -0.72 -5.63
N HIS A 54 -3.00 -1.05 -6.22
CA HIS A 54 -3.05 -2.17 -7.14
C HIS A 54 -2.05 -1.86 -8.26
N ASP A 55 -1.03 -2.70 -8.36
CA ASP A 55 -0.08 -2.61 -9.45
C ASP A 55 -0.76 -3.03 -10.75
N ASP A 56 -0.40 -2.35 -11.84
CA ASP A 56 -0.80 -2.79 -13.17
C ASP A 56 -0.03 -4.07 -13.52
N LEU A 57 -0.57 -5.22 -13.10
CA LEU A 57 -0.01 -6.55 -13.35
C LEU A 57 0.27 -6.79 -14.85
N LYS A 58 -0.43 -6.07 -15.72
CA LYS A 58 -0.23 -6.02 -17.18
C LYS A 58 1.17 -5.58 -17.61
N LYS A 59 1.95 -4.95 -16.73
CA LYS A 59 3.37 -4.62 -16.97
C LYS A 59 4.26 -5.85 -17.05
N ILE A 60 3.84 -6.98 -16.49
CA ILE A 60 4.57 -8.25 -16.61
C ILE A 60 4.26 -8.87 -17.97
N THR A 61 5.32 -9.17 -18.73
CA THR A 61 5.19 -9.81 -20.04
C THR A 61 4.46 -11.15 -19.91
N GLY A 62 3.39 -11.33 -20.66
CA GLY A 62 2.54 -12.52 -20.60
C GLY A 62 1.30 -12.39 -19.71
N ILE A 63 1.16 -11.31 -18.92
CA ILE A 63 -0.08 -10.99 -18.21
C ILE A 63 -0.94 -10.08 -19.10
N GLY A 64 -1.90 -10.67 -19.80
CA GLY A 64 -2.92 -9.91 -20.52
C GLY A 64 -4.00 -9.33 -19.59
N PRO A 65 -4.84 -8.40 -20.07
CA PRO A 65 -5.92 -7.80 -19.27
C PRO A 65 -6.88 -8.84 -18.67
N VAL A 66 -7.12 -9.94 -19.39
CA VAL A 66 -7.94 -11.06 -18.90
C VAL A 66 -7.29 -11.76 -17.71
N LEU A 67 -5.98 -12.02 -17.75
CA LEU A 67 -5.28 -12.67 -16.65
C LEU A 67 -5.15 -11.73 -15.45
N ALA A 68 -4.83 -10.45 -15.68
CA ALA A 68 -4.81 -9.45 -14.62
C ALA A 68 -6.17 -9.38 -13.89
N GLY A 69 -7.28 -9.42 -14.62
CA GLY A 69 -8.61 -9.48 -14.02
C GLY A 69 -8.84 -10.73 -13.18
N LYS A 70 -8.40 -11.89 -13.65
CA LYS A 70 -8.53 -13.15 -12.89
C LYS A 70 -7.62 -13.21 -11.66
N LEU A 71 -6.41 -12.67 -11.75
CA LEU A 71 -5.49 -12.53 -10.61
C LEU A 71 -6.09 -11.57 -9.57
N SER A 72 -6.61 -10.44 -10.02
CA SER A 72 -7.30 -9.48 -9.15
C SER A 72 -8.52 -10.09 -8.47
N ALA A 73 -9.31 -10.89 -9.19
CA ALA A 73 -10.43 -11.64 -8.61
C ALA A 73 -10.00 -12.69 -7.57
N MET A 74 -8.76 -13.18 -7.64
CA MET A 74 -8.15 -14.06 -6.64
C MET A 74 -7.46 -13.29 -5.49
N GLY A 75 -7.53 -11.96 -5.47
CA GLY A 75 -6.89 -11.11 -4.46
C GLY A 75 -5.40 -10.84 -4.72
N ILE A 76 -4.90 -11.17 -5.91
CA ILE A 76 -3.53 -10.87 -6.33
C ILE A 76 -3.57 -9.59 -7.15
N THR A 77 -3.10 -8.51 -6.57
CA THR A 77 -3.23 -7.17 -7.13
C THR A 77 -1.94 -6.35 -7.11
N SER A 78 -0.86 -6.88 -6.55
CA SER A 78 0.44 -6.19 -6.47
C SER A 78 1.59 -7.03 -7.01
N PHE A 79 2.64 -6.37 -7.51
CA PHE A 79 3.85 -7.06 -8.00
C PHE A 79 4.55 -7.82 -6.87
N ALA A 80 4.56 -7.28 -5.65
CA ALA A 80 5.13 -7.94 -4.47
C ALA A 80 4.51 -9.33 -4.22
N GLN A 81 3.19 -9.47 -4.40
CA GLN A 81 2.51 -10.76 -4.25
C GLN A 81 2.95 -11.76 -5.31
N ILE A 82 3.08 -11.33 -6.57
CA ILE A 82 3.54 -12.19 -7.68
C ILE A 82 5.01 -12.58 -7.47
N ALA A 83 5.85 -11.66 -7.02
CA ALA A 83 7.26 -11.93 -6.71
C ALA A 83 7.40 -12.95 -5.55
N ALA A 84 6.42 -12.98 -4.64
CA ALA A 84 6.35 -13.92 -3.52
C ALA A 84 5.65 -15.25 -3.87
N PHE A 85 5.24 -15.48 -5.12
CA PHE A 85 4.60 -16.75 -5.51
C PHE A 85 5.49 -17.95 -5.19
N THR A 86 4.89 -18.90 -4.46
CA THR A 86 5.48 -20.21 -4.24
C THR A 86 5.24 -21.13 -5.44
N ASP A 87 5.94 -22.25 -5.49
CA ASP A 87 5.70 -23.27 -6.52
C ASP A 87 4.27 -23.83 -6.45
N GLU A 88 3.69 -23.92 -5.25
CA GLU A 88 2.27 -24.25 -5.03
C GLU A 88 1.33 -23.18 -5.59
N ASP A 89 1.62 -21.88 -5.39
CA ASP A 89 0.83 -20.80 -5.99
C ASP A 89 0.88 -20.88 -7.52
N ILE A 90 2.07 -21.11 -8.08
CA ILE A 90 2.25 -21.25 -9.53
C ILE A 90 1.47 -22.45 -10.08
N GLU A 91 1.47 -23.58 -9.37
CA GLU A 91 0.65 -24.73 -9.72
C GLU A 91 -0.85 -24.42 -9.64
N ARG A 92 -1.31 -23.91 -8.50
CA ARG A 92 -2.73 -23.62 -8.24
C ARG A 92 -3.27 -22.59 -9.23
N ILE A 93 -2.59 -21.46 -9.37
CA ILE A 93 -2.98 -20.37 -10.26
C ILE A 93 -2.80 -20.81 -11.72
N GLY A 94 -1.68 -21.46 -12.04
CA GLY A 94 -1.38 -21.95 -13.37
C GLY A 94 -2.39 -23.00 -13.86
N ALA A 95 -2.86 -23.87 -12.98
CA ALA A 95 -3.91 -24.85 -13.27
C ALA A 95 -5.29 -24.20 -13.37
N ALA A 96 -5.66 -23.35 -12.40
CA ALA A 96 -6.94 -22.63 -12.39
C ALA A 96 -7.13 -21.75 -13.63
N LEU A 97 -6.04 -21.12 -14.10
CA LEU A 97 -6.06 -20.19 -15.22
C LEU A 97 -5.59 -20.82 -16.55
N LYS A 98 -5.20 -22.10 -16.55
CA LYS A 98 -4.54 -22.79 -17.68
C LYS A 98 -3.38 -21.98 -18.28
N CYS A 99 -2.61 -21.32 -17.42
CA CYS A 99 -1.51 -20.43 -17.81
C CYS A 99 -0.17 -20.77 -17.16
N LYS A 100 -0.02 -21.95 -16.54
CA LYS A 100 1.22 -22.44 -15.92
C LYS A 100 2.44 -22.29 -16.84
N ALA A 101 2.32 -22.72 -18.10
CA ALA A 101 3.38 -22.60 -19.10
C ALA A 101 3.80 -21.14 -19.36
N ARG A 102 2.88 -20.18 -19.22
CA ARG A 102 3.15 -18.76 -19.41
C ARG A 102 3.78 -18.13 -18.16
N ILE A 103 3.37 -18.54 -16.97
CA ILE A 103 3.97 -18.07 -15.71
C ILE A 103 5.46 -18.45 -15.65
N LEU A 104 5.76 -19.71 -16.01
CA LEU A 104 7.12 -20.24 -16.03
C LEU A 104 7.93 -19.70 -17.22
N GLY A 105 7.36 -19.72 -18.43
CA GLY A 105 8.06 -19.30 -19.65
C GLY A 105 8.32 -17.80 -19.75
N SER A 106 7.51 -16.97 -19.08
CA SER A 106 7.70 -15.52 -19.05
C SER A 106 8.33 -15.02 -17.75
N ASP A 107 8.80 -15.88 -16.84
CA ASP A 107 9.47 -15.48 -15.60
C ASP A 107 8.73 -14.38 -14.82
N TRP A 108 7.44 -14.61 -14.50
CA TRP A 108 6.62 -13.58 -13.85
C TRP A 108 7.19 -13.13 -12.51
N LYS A 109 7.77 -14.06 -11.73
CA LYS A 109 8.38 -13.76 -10.43
C LYS A 109 9.55 -12.78 -10.57
N GLY A 110 10.47 -13.04 -11.51
CA GLY A 110 11.63 -12.17 -11.73
C GLY A 110 11.24 -10.80 -12.28
N GLN A 111 10.28 -10.75 -13.21
CA GLN A 111 9.73 -9.46 -13.68
C GLN A 111 9.04 -8.68 -12.56
N ALA A 112 8.19 -9.34 -11.77
CA ALA A 112 7.49 -8.72 -10.66
C ALA A 112 8.45 -8.18 -9.59
N LYS A 113 9.53 -8.92 -9.28
CA LYS A 113 10.56 -8.46 -8.34
C LYS A 113 11.28 -7.20 -8.84
N LYS A 114 11.55 -7.11 -10.14
CA LYS A 114 12.13 -5.89 -10.76
C LYS A 114 11.16 -4.71 -10.69
N LEU A 115 9.88 -4.94 -10.92
CA LEU A 115 8.84 -3.89 -10.91
C LEU A 115 8.47 -3.44 -9.49
N SER A 116 8.56 -4.32 -8.49
CA SER A 116 8.24 -4.00 -7.09
C SER A 116 9.35 -3.24 -6.36
N SER A 117 10.54 -3.11 -6.94
CA SER A 117 11.71 -2.48 -6.32
C SER A 117 11.98 -1.05 -6.83
N HIS A 118 11.05 -0.48 -7.61
CA HIS A 118 11.15 0.83 -8.25
C HIS A 118 9.99 1.71 -7.81
#